data_AF-A0A075FXD4-F1
#
_entry.id   AF-A0A075FXD4-F1
#
_cell.length_a   1.000
_cell.length_b   1.000
_cell.length_c   1.000
_cell.angle_alpha   90.00
_cell.angle_beta   90.00
_cell.angle_gamma   90.00
#
_symmetry.space_group_name_H-M   'P 1'
#
loop_
_entity.id
_entity.type
_entity.pdbx_description
1 polymer ?
#
loop_
_entity_poly.entity_id
_entity_poly.type
_entity_poly.pdbx_seq_one_letter_code
_entity_poly.pdbx_strand_id
1 'polypeptide(L)'
;MNSHSVFVDSCDVKPQRFKERIESHLNSDMKIYSSHKADEKYVVVAAASVVAKYTRDKEIVKLKRKFGEMGSGYPSDPATRIFLQKWLKKNKTMPDFTRKSWKTWDGL
;
A
#
# COMPACT_ATOMS: atom_id res chain seq x y z
N MET A 1 -15.65 29.90 1.57
CA MET A 1 -14.35 29.22 1.79
C MET A 1 -14.08 28.30 0.60
N ASN A 2 -13.53 28.82 -0.50
CA ASN A 2 -13.14 28.00 -1.66
C ASN A 2 -11.62 27.91 -1.70
N SER A 3 -11.07 26.87 -1.07
CA SER A 3 -9.64 26.58 -1.11
C SER A 3 -9.44 25.07 -1.20
N HIS A 4 -9.78 24.47 -2.34
CA HIS A 4 -9.58 23.03 -2.62
C HIS A 4 -8.10 22.73 -2.88
N SER A 5 -7.28 22.84 -1.84
CA SER A 5 -5.89 22.41 -1.85
C SER A 5 -5.80 20.94 -1.44
N VAL A 6 -5.16 20.13 -2.26
CA VAL A 6 -4.89 18.71 -1.96
C VAL A 6 -3.41 18.54 -1.67
N PHE A 7 -3.09 17.89 -0.56
CA PHE A 7 -1.72 17.56 -0.19
C PHE A 7 -1.54 16.05 -0.31
N VAL A 8 -0.47 15.64 -0.98
CA VAL A 8 -0.25 14.24 -1.33
C VAL A 8 1.18 13.83 -0.98
N ASP A 9 1.31 12.67 -0.33
CA ASP A 9 2.59 12.01 -0.13
C ASP A 9 2.98 11.20 -1.38
N SER A 10 4.07 11.59 -2.03
CA SER A 10 4.49 10.97 -3.29
C SER A 10 5.22 9.66 -3.06
N CYS A 11 4.59 8.57 -3.52
CA CYS A 11 5.22 7.26 -3.67
C CYS A 11 6.02 7.11 -4.98
N ASP A 12 5.90 8.08 -5.89
CA ASP A 12 6.72 8.16 -7.09
C ASP A 12 8.07 8.82 -6.77
N VAL A 13 9.14 8.37 -7.45
CA VAL A 13 10.49 8.98 -7.40
C VAL A 13 10.48 10.48 -7.71
N LYS A 14 9.56 10.95 -8.57
CA LYS A 14 9.37 12.37 -8.89
C LYS A 14 7.99 12.83 -8.40
N PRO A 15 7.90 13.67 -7.35
CA PRO A 15 6.61 14.17 -6.83
C PRO A 15 5.76 14.88 -7.87
N GLN A 16 6.40 15.61 -8.79
CA GLN A 16 5.76 16.29 -9.89
C GLN A 16 5.05 15.31 -10.85
N ARG A 17 5.68 14.17 -11.18
CA ARG A 17 5.05 13.13 -12.01
C ARG A 17 3.83 12.53 -11.31
N PHE A 18 3.90 12.36 -9.98
CA PHE A 18 2.75 11.85 -9.23
C PHE A 18 1.59 12.83 -9.22
N LYS A 19 1.89 14.12 -9.06
CA LYS A 19 0.91 15.20 -9.17
C LYS A 19 0.22 15.18 -10.54
N GLU A 20 1.00 15.23 -11.62
CA GLU A 20 0.47 15.22 -13.00
C GLU A 20 -0.41 14.00 -13.27
N ARG A 21 0.00 12.83 -12.77
CA ARG A 21 -0.80 11.61 -12.87
C ARG A 21 -2.13 11.71 -12.11
N ILE A 22 -2.17 12.38 -10.96
CA ILE A 22 -3.43 12.58 -10.23
C ILE A 22 -4.30 13.58 -11.00
N GLU A 23 -3.72 14.71 -11.42
CA GLU A 23 -4.42 15.76 -12.20
C GLU A 23 -5.04 15.18 -13.48
N SER A 24 -4.36 14.27 -14.18
CA SER A 24 -4.88 13.65 -15.40
C SER A 24 -6.11 12.76 -15.19
N HIS A 25 -6.46 12.45 -13.93
CA HIS A 25 -7.63 11.62 -13.58
C HIS A 25 -8.72 12.42 -12.85
N LEU A 26 -8.52 13.73 -12.64
CA LEU A 26 -9.52 14.59 -12.01
C LEU A 26 -10.30 15.37 -13.07
N ASN A 27 -11.62 15.45 -12.89
CA ASN A 27 -12.51 16.25 -13.75
C ASN A 27 -12.69 17.70 -13.24
N SER A 28 -11.84 18.15 -12.32
CA SER A 28 -11.97 19.44 -11.64
C SER A 28 -10.60 20.07 -11.40
N ASP A 29 -10.52 21.38 -11.58
CA ASP A 29 -9.32 22.15 -11.25
C ASP A 29 -9.12 22.22 -9.73
N MET A 30 -8.23 21.37 -9.22
CA MET A 30 -7.81 21.36 -7.82
C MET A 30 -6.34 21.72 -7.71
N LYS A 31 -5.96 22.46 -6.66
CA LYS A 31 -4.57 22.81 -6.43
C LYS A 31 -3.86 21.67 -5.71
N ILE A 32 -3.04 20.90 -6.43
CA ILE A 32 -2.33 19.75 -5.87
C ILE A 32 -0.89 20.11 -5.48
N TYR A 33 -0.55 19.76 -4.24
CA TYR A 33 0.78 19.83 -3.66
C TYR A 33 1.28 18.41 -3.39
N SER A 34 2.22 17.95 -4.20
CA SER A 34 2.84 16.63 -4.07
C SER A 34 4.27 16.77 -3.57
N SER A 35 4.62 16.08 -2.49
CA SER A 35 5.99 16.04 -2.00
C SER A 35 6.28 14.70 -1.33
N HIS A 36 7.55 14.32 -1.25
CA HIS A 36 7.93 13.18 -0.41
C HIS A 36 7.79 13.52 1.07
N LYS A 37 7.42 12.50 1.85
CA LYS A 37 7.26 12.60 3.31
C LYS A 37 6.28 13.71 3.66
N ALA A 38 5.20 13.79 2.89
CA ALA A 38 4.20 14.83 3.10
C ALA A 38 3.46 14.61 4.43
N ASP A 39 3.41 13.38 4.94
CA ASP A 39 2.89 13.05 6.27
C ASP A 39 3.75 13.60 7.41
N GLU A 40 5.05 13.80 7.21
CA GLU A 40 5.93 14.48 8.19
C GLU A 40 5.72 16.02 8.18
N LYS A 41 5.16 16.57 7.10
CA LYS A 41 5.08 18.03 6.85
C LYS A 41 3.69 18.61 7.04
N TYR A 42 2.65 17.86 6.71
CA TYR A 42 1.27 18.32 6.68
C TYR A 42 0.38 17.45 7.54
N VAL A 43 -0.23 18.03 8.58
CA VAL A 43 -1.10 17.32 9.54
C VAL A 43 -2.24 16.56 8.85
N VAL A 44 -2.82 17.13 7.80
CA VAL A 44 -3.89 16.47 7.02
C VAL A 44 -3.41 15.18 6.34
N VAL A 45 -2.16 15.16 5.87
CA VAL A 45 -1.55 13.97 5.25
C VAL A 45 -1.14 12.96 6.32
N ALA A 46 -0.66 13.43 7.48
CA ALA A 46 -0.41 12.57 8.64
C ALA A 46 -1.68 11.83 9.08
N ALA A 47 -2.81 12.55 9.16
CA ALA A 47 -4.11 11.96 9.50
C ALA A 47 -4.53 10.91 8.46
N ALA A 48 -4.39 11.20 7.16
CA ALA A 48 -4.67 10.23 6.10
C ALA A 48 -3.77 8.98 6.20
N SER A 49 -2.49 9.16 6.53
CA SER A 49 -1.52 8.09 6.74
C SER A 49 -1.92 7.16 7.90
N VAL A 50 -2.40 7.73 9.02
CA VAL A 50 -2.93 6.98 10.17
C VAL A 50 -4.15 6.15 9.77
N VAL A 51 -5.14 6.76 9.11
CA VAL A 51 -6.37 6.06 8.67
C VAL A 51 -6.02 4.90 7.72
N ALA A 52 -5.10 5.13 6.78
CA ALA A 52 -4.66 4.11 5.83
C ALA A 52 -3.96 2.93 6.52
N LYS A 53 -3.03 3.21 7.44
CA LYS A 53 -2.30 2.18 8.20
C LYS A 53 -3.23 1.37 9.10
N TYR A 54 -4.12 2.04 9.83
CA TYR A 54 -5.12 1.36 10.67
C TYR A 54 -6.02 0.43 9.85
N THR A 55 -6.51 0.91 8.70
CA THR A 55 -7.37 0.11 7.81
C THR A 55 -6.62 -1.10 7.26
N ARG A 56 -5.38 -0.92 6.81
CA ARG A 56 -4.52 -2.02 6.36
C ARG A 56 -4.34 -3.07 7.44
N ASP A 57 -3.96 -2.64 8.64
CA ASP A 57 -3.64 -3.56 9.74
C ASP A 57 -4.90 -4.33 10.19
N LYS A 58 -6.06 -3.68 10.18
CA LYS A 58 -7.36 -4.34 10.42
C LYS A 58 -7.65 -5.45 9.41
N GLU A 59 -7.43 -5.23 8.12
CA GLU A 59 -7.63 -6.26 7.09
C GLU A 59 -6.59 -7.39 7.19
N ILE A 60 -5.34 -7.08 7.52
CA ILE A 60 -4.30 -8.09 7.78
C ILE A 60 -4.70 -8.98 8.96
N VAL A 61 -5.25 -8.43 10.05
CA VAL A 61 -5.76 -9.21 11.19
C VAL A 61 -6.89 -10.16 10.75
N LYS A 62 -7.80 -9.75 9.87
CA LYS A 62 -8.84 -10.63 9.35
C LYS A 62 -8.25 -11.80 8.55
N LEU A 63 -7.25 -11.53 7.71
CA LEU A 63 -6.55 -12.58 6.97
C LEU A 63 -5.83 -13.54 7.92
N LYS A 64 -5.15 -13.03 8.96
CA LYS A 64 -4.49 -13.86 9.97
C LYS A 64 -5.47 -14.78 10.71
N ARG A 65 -6.66 -14.27 11.06
CA ARG A 65 -7.72 -15.10 11.67
C ARG A 65 -8.18 -16.22 10.75
N LYS A 66 -8.21 -15.99 9.44
CA LYS A 66 -8.68 -16.98 8.45
C LYS A 66 -7.60 -17.98 8.03
N PHE A 67 -6.34 -17.56 7.94
CA PHE A 67 -5.26 -18.33 7.32
C PHE A 67 -4.08 -18.66 8.26
N GLY A 68 -4.12 -18.18 9.51
CA GLY A 68 -3.06 -18.33 10.49
C GLY A 68 -1.99 -17.25 10.40
N GLU A 69 -0.86 -17.46 11.08
CA GLU A 69 0.28 -16.54 11.00
C GLU A 69 0.94 -16.59 9.62
N MET A 70 1.02 -15.42 8.98
CA MET A 70 1.56 -15.24 7.62
C MET A 70 2.78 -14.31 7.60
N GLY A 71 3.32 -13.98 8.78
CA GLY A 71 4.33 -12.93 8.93
C GLY A 71 3.76 -11.51 8.72
N SER A 72 4.64 -10.62 8.28
CA SER A 72 4.40 -9.20 7.98
C SER A 72 3.79 -8.95 6.61
N GLY A 73 3.84 -9.93 5.70
CA GLY A 73 3.46 -9.78 4.29
C GLY A 73 4.57 -9.20 3.40
N TYR A 74 5.74 -8.87 3.94
CA TYR A 74 6.88 -8.38 3.16
C TYR A 74 7.76 -9.53 2.64
N PRO A 75 8.34 -9.41 1.43
CA PRO A 75 9.22 -10.44 0.86
C PRO A 75 10.48 -10.72 1.67
N SER A 76 10.95 -9.73 2.43
CA SER A 76 12.14 -9.82 3.29
C SER A 76 11.89 -10.58 4.58
N ASP A 77 10.63 -10.83 4.95
CA ASP A 77 10.27 -11.52 6.17
C ASP A 77 10.25 -13.05 5.94
N PRO A 78 11.12 -13.82 6.63
CA PRO A 78 11.17 -15.26 6.51
C PRO A 78 9.82 -15.95 6.82
N ALA A 79 9.04 -15.44 7.78
CA ALA A 79 7.75 -16.03 8.13
C ALA A 79 6.75 -15.91 6.98
N THR A 80 6.76 -14.77 6.27
CA THR A 80 5.95 -14.56 5.07
C THR A 80 6.35 -15.55 3.96
N ARG A 81 7.66 -15.70 3.70
CA ARG A 81 8.15 -16.64 2.68
C ARG A 81 7.76 -18.09 3.00
N ILE A 82 7.97 -18.52 4.25
CA ILE A 82 7.62 -19.88 4.71
C ILE A 82 6.11 -20.13 4.56
N PHE A 83 5.28 -19.16 4.92
CA PHE A 83 3.82 -19.26 4.73
C PHE A 83 3.46 -19.51 3.25
N LEU A 84 4.01 -18.72 2.34
CA LEU A 84 3.72 -18.84 0.91
C LEU A 84 4.22 -20.18 0.32
N GLN A 85 5.41 -20.66 0.71
CA GLN A 85 5.91 -21.98 0.27
C GLN A 85 5.02 -23.12 0.75
N LYS A 86 4.61 -23.10 2.03
CA LYS A 86 3.69 -24.08 2.59
C LYS A 86 2.35 -24.08 1.86
N TRP A 87 1.85 -22.88 1.54
CA TRP A 87 0.62 -22.74 0.78
C TRP A 87 0.73 -23.35 -0.61
N LEU A 88 1.78 -23.01 -1.37
CA LEU A 88 2.00 -23.58 -2.70
C LEU A 88 2.13 -25.11 -2.66
N LYS A 89 2.89 -25.64 -1.69
CA LYS A 89 3.06 -27.09 -1.52
C LYS A 89 1.72 -27.80 -1.31
N LYS A 90 0.84 -27.21 -0.49
CA LYS A 90 -0.47 -27.75 -0.12
C LYS A 90 -1.55 -27.57 -1.19
N ASN A 91 -1.70 -26.35 -1.71
CA ASN A 91 -2.83 -25.96 -2.55
C ASN A 91 -2.51 -25.92 -4.05
N LYS A 92 -1.23 -26.01 -4.43
CA LYS A 92 -0.73 -25.93 -5.82
C LYS A 92 -1.04 -24.63 -6.56
N THR A 93 -1.60 -23.65 -5.88
CA THR A 93 -2.00 -22.35 -6.44
C THR A 93 -1.60 -21.21 -5.49
N MET A 94 -1.41 -20.00 -6.03
CA MET A 94 -1.18 -18.81 -5.21
C MET A 94 -2.46 -18.42 -4.44
N PRO A 95 -2.38 -18.00 -3.16
CA PRO A 95 -3.54 -17.51 -2.44
C PRO A 95 -4.11 -16.24 -3.08
N ASP A 96 -5.43 -16.11 -3.18
CA ASP A 96 -6.06 -14.99 -3.91
C ASP A 96 -5.79 -13.61 -3.29
N PHE A 97 -5.56 -13.55 -1.98
CA PHE A 97 -5.25 -12.30 -1.29
C PHE A 97 -3.81 -11.82 -1.50
N THR A 98 -3.00 -12.57 -2.27
CA THR A 98 -1.62 -12.20 -2.58
C THR A 98 -1.50 -11.49 -3.92
N ARG A 99 -0.45 -10.68 -4.04
CA ARG A 99 -0.12 -9.98 -5.28
C ARG A 99 0.66 -10.94 -6.19
N LYS A 100 0.01 -11.46 -7.23
CA LYS A 100 0.57 -12.48 -8.14
C LYS A 100 1.73 -11.97 -8.99
N SER A 101 1.84 -10.65 -9.19
CA SER A 101 2.91 -10.01 -9.98
C SER A 101 4.19 -9.70 -9.20
N TRP A 102 4.25 -10.00 -7.90
CA TRP A 102 5.42 -9.67 -7.08
C TRP A 102 6.55 -10.69 -7.30
N LYS A 103 7.78 -10.18 -7.53
CA LYS A 103 9.00 -10.98 -7.75
C LYS A 103 9.33 -11.98 -6.65
N THR A 104 8.70 -11.88 -5.49
CA THR A 104 8.83 -12.88 -4.44
C THR A 104 8.52 -14.27 -4.98
N TRP A 105 7.52 -14.39 -5.85
CA TRP A 105 7.13 -15.65 -6.47
C TRP A 105 8.21 -16.28 -7.35
N ASP A 106 9.08 -15.49 -7.98
CA ASP A 106 10.17 -15.99 -8.82
C ASP A 106 11.18 -16.83 -8.01
N GLY A 107 11.22 -16.64 -6.68
CA GLY A 107 12.14 -17.31 -5.77
C GLY A 107 11.45 -18.14 -4.67
N LEU A 108 10.20 -18.56 -4.86
CA LEU A 108 9.46 -19.45 -3.95
C LEU A 108 9.12 -20.78 -4.62
#